data_AF-A0AAV6L123-F1
#
_entry.id   AF-A0AAV6L123-F1
#
_cell.length_a   1.000
_cell.length_b   1.000
_cell.length_c   1.000
_cell.angle_alpha   90.00
_cell.angle_beta   90.00
_cell.angle_gamma   90.00
#
_symmetry.space_group_name_H-M   'P 1'
#
loop_
_entity.id
_entity.type
_entity.pdbx_description
1 polymer ?
#
loop_
_entity_poly.entity_id
_entity_poly.type
_entity_poly.pdbx_seq_one_letter_code
_entity_poly.pdbx_strand_id
1 'polypeptide(L)'
;MAGGGCYGGAGVGGLLVAVKRCENMEAALQVFTEMEHLNVVSWTSVVTGLAEQGSAKRALEMFQEMLDAGIKPNDIIDIAILSACSYVGRPGFFEEAMQLIDSMSFTAKLNNYASYME
;
A
#
# COMPACT_ATOMS: atom_id res chain seq x y z
N MET A 1 5.41 -32.63 -10.26
CA MET A 1 5.87 -31.84 -11.42
C MET A 1 6.85 -30.80 -10.91
N ALA A 2 7.89 -30.54 -11.71
CA ALA A 2 9.17 -29.99 -11.29
C ALA A 2 9.12 -28.55 -10.74
N GLY A 3 10.12 -28.26 -9.91
CA GLY A 3 10.27 -27.06 -9.12
C GLY A 3 10.31 -25.75 -9.92
N GLY A 4 9.79 -24.72 -9.26
CA GLY A 4 10.16 -23.34 -9.47
C GLY A 4 10.38 -22.75 -8.09
N GLY A 5 11.63 -22.74 -7.62
CA GLY A 5 11.99 -21.97 -6.44
C GLY A 5 11.67 -20.50 -6.71
N CYS A 6 10.58 -20.00 -6.13
CA CYS A 6 10.39 -18.56 -5.99
C CYS A 6 11.48 -18.12 -5.02
N TYR A 7 12.53 -17.50 -5.57
CA TYR A 7 13.69 -16.97 -4.86
C TYR A 7 13.26 -16.16 -3.61
N GLY A 8 13.11 -16.83 -2.47
CA GLY A 8 14.13 -16.89 -1.42
C GLY A 8 14.74 -15.58 -0.94
N GLY A 9 14.06 -14.46 -1.09
CA GLY A 9 14.46 -13.20 -0.46
C GLY A 9 13.23 -12.44 0.03
N ALA A 10 13.10 -12.29 1.35
CA ALA A 10 12.20 -11.33 1.99
C ALA A 10 12.68 -9.90 1.69
N GLY A 11 12.55 -9.51 0.42
CA GLY A 11 13.05 -8.25 -0.13
C GLY A 11 12.06 -7.70 -1.15
N VAL A 12 12.13 -6.39 -1.38
CA VAL A 12 11.13 -5.64 -2.19
C VAL A 12 10.87 -6.25 -3.58
N GLY A 13 11.89 -6.87 -4.19
CA GLY A 13 11.76 -7.54 -5.49
C GLY A 13 10.90 -8.82 -5.44
N GLY A 14 11.00 -9.61 -4.38
CA GLY A 14 10.17 -10.81 -4.18
C GLY A 14 8.71 -10.44 -3.94
N LEU A 15 8.48 -9.38 -3.16
CA LEU A 15 7.17 -8.81 -2.93
C LEU A 15 6.51 -8.33 -4.23
N LEU A 16 7.22 -7.53 -5.03
CA LEU A 16 6.74 -7.05 -6.33
C LEU A 16 6.34 -8.20 -7.28
N VAL A 17 7.13 -9.27 -7.32
CA VAL A 17 6.82 -10.45 -8.15
C VAL A 17 5.56 -11.16 -7.65
N ALA A 18 5.39 -11.31 -6.34
CA ALA A 18 4.21 -11.95 -5.76
C ALA A 18 2.93 -11.14 -6.02
N VAL A 19 3.00 -9.81 -5.83
CA VAL A 19 1.91 -8.86 -6.13
C VAL A 19 1.54 -8.93 -7.62
N LYS A 20 2.54 -8.84 -8.51
CA LYS A 20 2.33 -8.77 -9.96
C LYS A 20 1.80 -10.06 -10.57
N ARG A 21 2.06 -11.22 -9.94
CA ARG A 21 1.55 -12.49 -10.47
C ARG A 21 0.03 -12.62 -10.33
N CYS A 22 -0.66 -11.73 -9.61
CA CYS A 22 -2.12 -11.66 -9.40
C CYS A 22 -2.80 -12.91 -8.82
N GLU A 23 -2.20 -14.08 -8.98
CA GLU A 23 -2.72 -15.40 -8.61
C GLU A 23 -2.49 -15.72 -7.14
N ASN A 24 -1.57 -15.00 -6.46
CA ASN A 24 -1.24 -15.31 -5.07
C ASN A 24 -0.88 -14.07 -4.24
N MET A 25 -1.87 -13.21 -4.02
CA MET A 25 -1.74 -12.07 -3.09
C MET A 25 -1.43 -12.52 -1.66
N GLU A 26 -1.85 -13.73 -1.29
CA GLU A 26 -1.58 -14.34 0.01
C GLU A 26 -0.06 -14.55 0.21
N ALA A 27 0.64 -15.01 -0.83
CA ALA A 27 2.10 -15.09 -0.83
C ALA A 27 2.76 -13.70 -0.75
N ALA A 28 2.18 -12.66 -1.38
CA ALA A 28 2.70 -11.30 -1.26
C ALA A 28 2.58 -10.78 0.19
N LEU A 29 1.43 -11.02 0.84
CA LEU A 29 1.23 -10.67 2.24
C LEU A 29 2.14 -11.46 3.17
N GLN A 30 2.39 -12.74 2.87
CA GLN A 30 3.32 -13.55 3.65
C GLN A 30 4.75 -12.97 3.57
N VAL A 31 5.25 -12.69 2.37
CA VAL A 31 6.56 -12.05 2.17
C VAL A 31 6.61 -10.69 2.86
N PHE A 32 5.52 -9.92 2.81
CA PHE A 32 5.41 -8.65 3.49
C PHE A 32 5.50 -8.79 5.02
N THR A 33 4.83 -9.79 5.61
CA THR A 33 4.93 -10.05 7.07
C THR A 33 6.29 -10.58 7.49
N GLU A 34 7.02 -11.24 6.59
CA GLU A 34 8.39 -11.71 6.84
C GLU A 34 9.45 -10.61 6.70
N MET A 35 9.08 -9.41 6.21
CA MET A 35 10.00 -8.28 6.10
C MET A 35 10.16 -7.53 7.43
N GLU A 36 11.39 -7.52 7.96
CA GLU A 36 11.73 -6.76 9.18
C GLU A 36 11.78 -5.23 8.94
N HIS A 37 12.02 -4.81 7.68
CA HIS A 37 12.11 -3.41 7.29
C HIS A 37 11.16 -3.09 6.14
N LEU A 38 9.94 -2.70 6.49
CA LEU A 38 8.95 -2.23 5.53
C LEU A 38 9.23 -0.79 5.14
N ASN A 39 9.44 -0.55 3.84
CA ASN A 39 9.63 0.78 3.28
C ASN A 39 8.41 1.21 2.47
N VAL A 40 8.34 2.50 2.13
CA VAL A 40 7.27 3.10 1.30
C VAL A 40 6.99 2.27 0.04
N VAL A 41 8.03 1.74 -0.61
CA VAL A 41 7.91 0.95 -1.84
C VAL A 41 7.22 -0.40 -1.58
N SER A 42 7.48 -1.04 -0.45
CA SER A 42 6.87 -2.32 -0.06
C SER A 42 5.36 -2.17 0.16
N TRP A 43 4.98 -1.16 0.95
CA TRP A 43 3.57 -0.80 1.16
C TRP A 43 2.88 -0.43 -0.15
N THR A 44 3.52 0.43 -0.96
CA THR A 44 2.97 0.86 -2.26
C THR A 44 2.73 -0.33 -3.18
N SER A 45 3.65 -1.29 -3.21
CA SER A 45 3.50 -2.50 -4.04
C SER A 45 2.30 -3.34 -3.62
N VAL A 46 2.15 -3.60 -2.31
CA VAL A 46 1.04 -4.41 -1.78
C VAL A 46 -0.31 -3.70 -1.99
N VAL A 47 -0.38 -2.42 -1.66
CA VAL A 47 -1.61 -1.62 -1.81
C VAL A 47 -2.03 -1.54 -3.28
N THR A 48 -1.08 -1.33 -4.19
CA THR A 48 -1.37 -1.26 -5.64
C THR A 48 -1.85 -2.61 -6.17
N GLY A 49 -1.24 -3.73 -5.78
CA GLY A 49 -1.75 -5.04 -6.20
C GLY A 49 -3.12 -5.38 -5.64
N LEU A 50 -3.42 -4.99 -4.40
CA LEU A 50 -4.75 -5.14 -3.81
C LEU A 50 -5.79 -4.28 -4.55
N ALA A 51 -5.40 -3.06 -4.91
CA ALA A 51 -6.20 -2.15 -5.71
C ALA A 51 -6.54 -2.74 -7.09
N GLU A 52 -5.54 -3.24 -7.81
CA GLU A 52 -5.70 -3.85 -9.14
C GLU A 52 -6.53 -5.14 -9.11
N GLN A 53 -6.51 -5.88 -8.00
CA GLN A 53 -7.35 -7.07 -7.79
C GLN A 53 -8.80 -6.72 -7.37
N GLY A 54 -9.16 -5.43 -7.31
CA GLY A 54 -10.49 -4.98 -6.89
C GLY A 54 -10.75 -5.13 -5.38
N SER A 55 -9.71 -5.43 -4.60
CA SER A 55 -9.79 -5.58 -3.14
C SER A 55 -9.59 -4.22 -2.44
N ALA A 56 -10.40 -3.22 -2.80
CA ALA A 56 -10.27 -1.84 -2.29
C ALA A 56 -10.31 -1.75 -0.76
N LYS A 57 -11.14 -2.58 -0.10
CA LYS A 57 -11.20 -2.63 1.37
C LYS A 57 -9.86 -2.98 1.99
N ARG A 58 -9.22 -4.04 1.48
CA ARG A 58 -7.93 -4.53 1.96
C ARG A 58 -6.80 -3.53 1.62
N ALA A 59 -6.90 -2.88 0.47
CA ALA A 59 -6.00 -1.80 0.09
C ALA A 59 -6.07 -0.62 1.08
N LEU A 60 -7.29 -0.23 1.49
CA LEU A 60 -7.50 0.81 2.50
C LEU A 60 -7.01 0.41 3.90
N GLU A 61 -7.23 -0.83 4.32
CA GLU A 61 -6.68 -1.37 5.59
C GLU A 61 -5.14 -1.26 5.59
N MET A 62 -4.48 -1.73 4.54
CA MET A 62 -3.02 -1.62 4.41
C MET A 62 -2.53 -0.17 4.33
N PHE A 63 -3.29 0.71 3.68
CA PHE A 63 -2.98 2.15 3.64
C PHE A 63 -3.05 2.75 5.04
N GLN A 64 -4.09 2.45 5.81
CA GLN A 64 -4.22 2.91 7.20
C GLN A 64 -3.07 2.40 8.07
N GLU A 65 -2.69 1.12 7.96
CA GLU A 65 -1.54 0.56 8.68
C GLU A 65 -0.22 1.26 8.33
N MET A 66 -0.03 1.65 7.07
CA MET A 66 1.12 2.45 6.63
C MET A 66 1.15 3.82 7.33
N LEU A 67 -0.02 4.45 7.50
CA LEU A 67 -0.16 5.72 8.21
C LEU A 67 0.13 5.58 9.71
N ASP A 68 -0.41 4.53 10.34
CA ASP A 68 -0.17 4.22 11.76
C ASP A 68 1.31 3.89 12.02
N ALA A 69 2.02 3.31 11.05
CA ALA A 69 3.47 3.13 11.08
C ALA A 69 4.27 4.44 10.91
N GLY A 70 3.60 5.59 10.71
CA GLY A 70 4.22 6.89 10.47
C GLY A 70 4.90 7.00 9.10
N ILE A 71 4.63 6.08 8.19
CA ILE A 71 5.25 6.04 6.87
C ILE A 71 4.42 6.89 5.93
N LYS A 72 5.04 7.95 5.37
CA LYS A 72 4.34 8.85 4.46
C LYS A 72 4.00 8.14 3.14
N PRO A 73 2.72 8.14 2.73
CA PRO A 73 2.32 7.66 1.41
C PRO A 73 2.95 8.48 0.29
N ASN A 74 3.21 7.82 -0.84
CA ASN A 74 3.73 8.46 -2.05
C ASN A 74 2.59 8.71 -3.04
N ASP A 75 2.73 9.65 -3.96
CA ASP A 75 1.66 10.03 -4.92
C ASP A 75 1.10 8.83 -5.70
N ILE A 76 1.93 7.80 -5.92
CA ILE A 76 1.54 6.54 -6.59
C ILE A 76 0.47 5.78 -5.78
N ILE A 77 0.61 5.72 -4.45
CA ILE A 77 -0.32 4.96 -3.59
C ILE A 77 -1.67 5.66 -3.52
N ASP A 78 -1.68 7.00 -3.52
CA ASP A 78 -2.90 7.81 -3.52
C ASP A 78 -3.71 7.53 -4.80
N ILE A 79 -3.04 7.52 -5.96
CA ILE A 79 -3.67 7.17 -7.23
C ILE A 79 -4.18 5.73 -7.22
N ALA A 80 -3.40 4.78 -6.68
CA ALA A 80 -3.79 3.38 -6.62
C ALA A 80 -5.05 3.15 -5.77
N ILE A 81 -5.13 3.76 -4.57
CA ILE A 81 -6.30 3.69 -3.69
C ILE A 81 -7.52 4.33 -4.36
N LEU A 82 -7.37 5.54 -4.91
CA LEU A 82 -8.48 6.23 -5.59
C LEU A 82 -8.98 5.42 -6.80
N SER A 83 -8.06 4.80 -7.55
CA SER A 83 -8.40 3.91 -8.67
C SER A 83 -9.15 2.67 -8.17
N ALA A 84 -8.67 2.01 -7.12
CA ALA A 84 -9.34 0.86 -6.51
C ALA A 84 -10.79 1.17 -6.12
N CYS A 85 -10.98 2.30 -5.44
CA CYS A 85 -12.29 2.76 -4.99
C CYS A 85 -13.22 3.09 -6.17
N SER A 86 -12.65 3.62 -7.26
CA SER A 86 -13.38 3.89 -8.50
C SER A 86 -13.87 2.60 -9.17
N TYR A 87 -13.06 1.53 -9.17
CA TYR A 87 -13.43 0.23 -9.76
C TYR A 87 -14.51 -0.50 -8.97
N VAL A 88 -14.56 -0.35 -7.65
CA VAL A 88 -15.55 -1.02 -6.79
C VAL A 88 -16.95 -0.41 -6.92
N GLY A 89 -17.10 0.74 -7.61
CA GLY A 89 -18.41 1.35 -7.91
C GLY A 89 -19.20 1.77 -6.67
N ARG A 90 -18.55 1.85 -5.51
CA ARG A 90 -19.16 2.17 -4.22
C ARG A 90 -18.61 3.52 -3.73
N PRO A 91 -19.40 4.61 -3.78
CA PRO A 91 -18.91 5.96 -3.53
C PRO A 91 -18.32 6.17 -2.12
N GLY A 92 -18.81 5.42 -1.12
CA GLY A 92 -18.34 5.56 0.26
C GLY A 92 -16.84 5.25 0.47
N PHE A 93 -16.27 4.31 -0.29
CA PHE A 93 -14.83 4.02 -0.18
C PHE A 93 -13.96 5.10 -0.84
N PHE A 94 -14.49 5.79 -1.86
CA PHE A 94 -13.79 6.89 -2.49
C PHE A 94 -13.74 8.11 -1.58
N GLU A 95 -14.86 8.46 -0.91
CA GLU A 95 -14.91 9.56 0.05
C GLU A 95 -13.98 9.31 1.24
N GLU A 96 -13.99 8.09 1.80
CA GLU A 96 -13.11 7.72 2.92
C GLU A 96 -11.62 7.79 2.53
N ALA A 97 -11.26 7.23 1.38
CA ALA A 97 -9.92 7.35 0.82
C ALA A 97 -9.49 8.82 0.64
N MET A 98 -10.38 9.63 0.06
CA MET A 98 -10.08 11.03 -0.26
C MET A 98 -9.95 11.88 1.00
N GLN A 99 -10.79 11.66 2.02
CA GLN A 99 -10.66 12.30 3.32
C GLN A 99 -9.36 11.93 4.03
N LEU A 100 -8.97 10.65 3.98
CA LEU A 100 -7.70 10.18 4.52
C LEU A 100 -6.51 10.85 3.82
N ILE A 101 -6.48 10.83 2.49
CA ILE A 101 -5.41 11.45 1.69
C ILE A 101 -5.33 12.97 1.96
N ASP A 102 -6.47 13.66 2.02
CA ASP A 102 -6.51 15.10 2.29
C ASP A 102 -5.98 15.41 3.70
N SER A 103 -6.42 14.66 4.72
CA SER A 103 -5.94 14.78 6.10
C SER A 103 -4.42 14.53 6.22
N MET A 104 -3.88 13.61 5.42
CA MET A 104 -2.44 13.34 5.34
C MET A 104 -1.67 14.44 4.62
N SER A 105 -2.23 15.03 3.56
CA SER A 105 -1.62 16.17 2.88
C SER A 105 -1.52 17.41 3.80
N PHE A 106 -2.52 17.58 4.66
CA PHE A 106 -2.58 18.65 5.65
C PHE A 106 -1.59 18.40 6.80
N THR A 107 -1.57 17.19 7.37
CA THR A 107 -0.63 16.83 8.43
C THR A 107 0.83 16.82 7.95
N ALA A 108 1.10 16.38 6.71
CA ALA A 108 2.44 16.46 6.13
C ALA A 108 2.92 17.90 5.93
N LYS A 109 2.01 18.84 5.64
CA LYS A 109 2.31 20.27 5.63
C LYS A 109 2.60 20.76 7.05
N LEU A 110 1.76 20.44 8.02
CA LEU A 110 1.95 20.83 9.42
C LEU A 110 3.26 20.30 10.03
N ASN A 111 3.62 19.03 9.78
CA ASN A 111 4.88 18.46 10.24
C ASN A 111 6.10 19.17 9.63
N ASN A 112 6.01 19.62 8.37
CA ASN A 112 7.07 20.46 7.80
C ASN A 112 7.20 21.79 8.53
N TYR A 113 6.10 22.39 8.99
CA TYR A 113 6.14 23.63 9.79
C TYR A 113 6.62 23.41 11.23
N ALA A 114 6.35 22.25 11.83
CA ALA A 114 6.84 21.89 13.17
C ALA A 114 8.37 21.80 13.23
N SER A 115 9.02 21.32 12.17
CA SER A 115 10.49 21.27 12.06
C SER A 115 11.18 22.64 12.01
N TYR A 116 10.44 23.73 11.74
CA TYR A 116 10.98 25.10 11.73
C TYR A 116 10.74 25.84 13.05
N MET A 117 10.17 25.16 14.06
CA MET A 117 9.85 25.73 15.37
C MET A 117 10.65 25.09 16.52
N GLU A 118 11.84 24.56 16.22
CA GLU A 118 12.92 24.30 17.18
C GLU A 118 14.04 25.35 17.05
#